data_AF-A0A353ZI62-F1
#
_entry.id   AF-A0A353ZI62-F1
#
_cell.length_a   1.000
_cell.length_b   1.000
_cell.length_c   1.000
_cell.angle_alpha   90.00
_cell.angle_beta   90.00
_cell.angle_gamma   90.00
#
_symmetry.space_group_name_H-M   'P 1'
#
loop_
_entity.id
_entity.type
_entity.pdbx_description
1 polymer ?
#
loop_
_entity_poly.entity_id
_entity_poly.type
_entity_poly.pdbx_seq_one_letter_code
_entity_poly.pdbx_strand_id
1 'polypeptide(L)'
;DDPRGGPLLPREQCETINRPGVDGTAVLKLGRRSEPFQMRGFVDVLNLSAVPVATQAYQNLIGTVVNVIWQDTDFQAVYGVKFAVLDCVVTKSARVSVRAGGAVAGSTAYVEVIWTLQPMIEAAA
;
A
#
# COMPACT_ATOMS: atom_id res chain seq x y z
N ASP A 1 2.11 8.84 16.53
CA ASP A 1 1.64 8.19 15.30
C ASP A 1 0.24 8.64 14.98
N ASP A 2 0.05 9.22 13.79
CA ASP A 2 -1.27 9.65 13.32
C ASP A 2 -2.13 8.38 13.09
N PRO A 3 -3.30 8.23 13.74
CA PRO A 3 -4.20 7.10 13.50
C PRO A 3 -4.74 7.04 12.05
N ARG A 4 -4.42 8.04 11.22
CA ARG A 4 -4.71 8.07 9.77
C ARG A 4 -3.57 7.53 8.91
N GLY A 5 -2.44 7.13 9.49
CA GLY A 5 -1.25 6.67 8.76
C GLY A 5 -1.29 5.21 8.28
N GLY A 6 -2.42 4.53 8.37
CA GLY A 6 -2.58 3.13 7.95
C GLY A 6 -3.09 2.98 6.51
N PRO A 7 -3.10 1.75 5.96
CA PRO A 7 -3.66 1.46 4.65
C PRO A 7 -5.12 1.93 4.55
N LEU A 8 -5.46 2.63 3.47
CA LEU A 8 -6.82 3.14 3.27
C LEU A 8 -7.76 2.02 2.84
N LEU A 9 -8.94 1.97 3.45
CA LEU A 9 -10.01 1.08 3.03
C LEU A 9 -10.82 1.72 1.88
N PRO A 10 -11.25 0.93 0.88
CA PRO A 10 -12.21 1.37 -0.13
C PRO A 10 -13.47 1.99 0.50
N ARG A 11 -13.92 3.14 -0.03
CA ARG A 11 -15.16 3.81 0.41
C ARG A 11 -16.20 3.78 -0.71
N GLU A 12 -17.48 3.86 -0.33
CA GLU A 12 -18.56 4.04 -1.31
C GLU A 12 -18.43 5.43 -1.95
N GLN A 13 -18.34 5.46 -3.28
CA GLN A 13 -18.42 6.69 -4.05
C GLN A 13 -19.88 6.98 -4.33
N CYS A 14 -20.29 8.19 -3.96
CA CYS A 14 -21.64 8.69 -4.10
C CYS A 14 -21.60 9.98 -4.92
N GLU A 15 -22.40 10.03 -5.98
CA GLU A 15 -22.60 11.24 -6.76
C GLU A 15 -23.92 11.88 -6.36
N THR A 16 -23.90 13.19 -6.13
CA THR A 16 -25.11 13.95 -5.80
C THR A 16 -25.72 14.50 -7.06
N ILE A 17 -26.97 14.13 -7.32
CA ILE A 17 -27.76 14.59 -8.45
C ILE A 17 -28.78 15.59 -7.91
N ASN A 18 -28.52 16.87 -8.15
CA ASN A 18 -29.43 17.96 -7.80
C ASN A 18 -30.02 18.55 -9.07
N ARG A 19 -31.35 18.69 -9.11
CA ARG A 19 -32.05 19.37 -10.21
C ARG A 19 -32.54 20.74 -9.72
N PRO A 20 -32.29 21.83 -10.47
CA PRO A 20 -32.77 23.16 -10.09
C PRO A 20 -34.30 23.18 -9.94
N GLY A 21 -34.80 23.68 -8.81
CA GLY A 21 -36.24 23.83 -8.55
C GLY A 21 -36.95 22.57 -8.02
N VAL A 22 -36.21 21.49 -7.72
CA VAL A 22 -36.74 20.31 -7.04
C VAL A 22 -36.14 20.23 -5.64
N ASP A 23 -36.98 20.22 -4.61
CA ASP A 23 -36.51 20.03 -3.24
C ASP A 23 -36.09 18.57 -3.02
N GLY A 24 -34.85 18.39 -2.60
CA GLY A 24 -34.26 17.09 -2.30
C GLY A 24 -32.99 16.82 -3.09
N THR A 25 -32.13 15.99 -2.49
CA THR A 25 -30.85 15.57 -3.07
C THR A 25 -30.97 14.09 -3.40
N ALA A 26 -30.86 13.72 -4.68
CA ALA A 26 -30.71 12.31 -5.03
C ALA A 26 -29.24 11.92 -4.92
N VAL A 27 -28.97 10.72 -4.37
CA VAL A 27 -27.60 10.19 -4.24
C VAL A 27 -27.50 8.93 -5.08
N LEU A 28 -26.66 8.96 -6.13
CA LEU A 28 -26.34 7.82 -6.96
C LEU A 28 -25.09 7.12 -6.39
N LYS A 29 -25.21 5.82 -6.09
CA LYS A 29 -24.06 5.00 -5.67
C LYS A 29 -23.30 4.51 -6.90
N LEU A 30 -22.04 4.91 -7.04
CA LEU A 30 -21.17 4.57 -8.17
C LEU A 30 -20.31 3.31 -7.93
N GLY A 31 -20.42 2.72 -6.74
CA GLY A 31 -19.64 1.55 -6.30
C GLY A 31 -18.60 1.92 -5.26
N ARG A 32 -17.75 0.96 -4.90
CA ARG A 32 -16.68 1.16 -3.92
C ARG A 32 -15.34 1.26 -4.64
N ARG A 33 -14.68 2.41 -4.54
CA ARG A 33 -13.35 2.67 -5.07
C ARG A 33 -12.56 3.49 -4.07
N SER A 34 -11.26 3.26 -4.04
CA SER A 34 -10.31 4.04 -3.25
C SER A 34 -9.33 4.75 -4.17
N GLU A 35 -8.92 5.93 -3.71
CA GLU A 35 -7.81 6.65 -4.31
C GLU A 35 -6.49 5.93 -4.01
N PRO A 36 -5.52 6.00 -4.93
CA PRO A 36 -4.16 5.58 -4.65
C PRO A 36 -3.58 6.31 -3.45
N PHE A 37 -2.84 5.60 -2.61
CA PHE A 37 -2.10 6.18 -1.50
C PHE A 37 -0.64 5.75 -1.54
N GLN A 38 0.21 6.51 -0.86
CA GLN A 38 1.63 6.19 -0.74
C GLN A 38 1.94 5.59 0.62
N MET A 39 2.72 4.53 0.62
CA MET A 39 3.23 3.87 1.82
C MET A 39 4.75 3.84 1.77
N ARG A 40 5.39 4.17 2.89
CA ARG A 40 6.83 4.06 3.03
C ARG A 40 7.20 2.78 3.76
N GLY A 41 7.95 1.92 3.07
CA GLY A 41 8.50 0.69 3.63
C GLY A 41 9.99 0.84 3.93
N PHE A 42 10.41 0.32 5.08
CA PHE A 42 11.81 0.12 5.41
C PHE A 42 12.08 -1.38 5.41
N VAL A 43 12.98 -1.83 4.54
CA VAL A 43 13.32 -3.25 4.45
C VAL A 43 14.82 -3.42 4.64
N ASP A 44 15.19 -4.37 5.48
CA ASP A 44 16.58 -4.73 5.70
C ASP A 44 17.07 -5.74 4.65
N VAL A 45 18.31 -5.56 4.21
CA VAL A 45 18.94 -6.39 3.18
C VAL A 45 20.28 -6.93 3.69
N LEU A 46 20.64 -8.14 3.26
CA LEU A 46 21.83 -8.84 3.74
C LEU A 46 23.09 -7.97 3.62
N ASN A 47 23.29 -7.35 2.47
CA ASN A 47 24.42 -6.46 2.20
C ASN A 47 24.10 -5.46 1.10
N LEU A 48 24.99 -4.48 0.93
CA LEU A 48 24.82 -3.39 -0.03
C LEU A 48 24.75 -3.92 -1.48
N SER A 49 25.45 -5.03 -1.77
CA SER A 49 25.40 -5.70 -3.07
C SER A 49 24.07 -6.40 -3.37
N ALA A 50 23.25 -6.68 -2.36
CA ALA A 50 21.92 -7.27 -2.54
C ALA A 50 20.84 -6.23 -2.88
N VAL A 51 21.13 -4.93 -2.74
CA VAL A 51 20.18 -3.84 -3.01
C VAL A 51 19.63 -3.87 -4.44
N PRO A 52 20.44 -4.05 -5.51
CA PRO A 52 19.92 -4.09 -6.87
C PRO A 52 18.94 -5.25 -7.10
N VAL A 53 19.24 -6.42 -6.54
CA VAL A 53 18.39 -7.62 -6.65
C VAL A 53 17.06 -7.39 -5.93
N ALA A 54 17.08 -6.82 -4.72
CA ALA A 54 15.86 -6.47 -3.99
C ALA A 54 15.04 -5.42 -4.74
N THR A 55 15.70 -4.41 -5.30
CA THR A 55 15.06 -3.35 -6.09
C THR A 55 14.35 -3.92 -7.31
N GLN A 56 15.02 -4.81 -8.06
CA GLN A 56 14.43 -5.46 -9.22
C GLN A 56 13.24 -6.34 -8.83
N ALA A 57 13.35 -7.09 -7.73
CA ALA A 57 12.25 -7.90 -7.22
C ALA A 57 11.01 -7.06 -6.90
N TYR A 58 11.19 -5.87 -6.31
CA TYR A 58 10.08 -4.96 -6.03
C TYR A 58 9.50 -4.30 -7.27
N GLN A 59 10.33 -3.94 -8.25
CA GLN A 59 9.86 -3.43 -9.53
C GLN A 59 9.02 -4.47 -10.29
N ASN A 60 9.34 -5.76 -10.16
CA ASN A 60 8.54 -6.84 -10.76
C ASN A 60 7.15 -7.00 -10.12
N LEU A 61 6.90 -6.41 -8.95
CA LEU A 61 5.58 -6.42 -8.33
C LEU A 61 4.65 -5.34 -8.91
N ILE A 62 5.17 -4.38 -9.67
CA ILE A 62 4.36 -3.34 -10.30
C ILE A 62 3.36 -4.00 -11.26
N GLY A 63 2.08 -3.63 -11.13
CA GLY A 63 0.97 -4.21 -11.88
C GLY A 63 0.42 -5.51 -11.27
N THR A 64 0.98 -6.00 -10.17
CA THR A 64 0.45 -7.17 -9.46
C THR A 64 -0.46 -6.78 -8.30
N VAL A 65 -1.26 -7.74 -7.85
CA VAL A 65 -2.11 -7.62 -6.66
C VAL A 65 -1.41 -8.31 -5.49
N VAL A 66 -1.22 -7.58 -4.40
CA VAL A 66 -0.52 -8.03 -3.18
C VAL A 66 -1.43 -7.94 -1.96
N ASN A 67 -1.13 -8.79 -0.97
CA ASN A 67 -1.67 -8.65 0.38
C ASN A 67 -0.75 -7.76 1.22
N VAL A 68 -1.33 -6.91 2.05
CA VAL A 68 -0.59 -6.02 2.97
C VAL A 68 -0.90 -6.44 4.40
N ILE A 69 0.16 -6.73 5.15
CA ILE A 69 0.10 -6.94 6.59
C ILE A 69 0.62 -5.66 7.24
N TRP A 70 -0.20 -5.02 8.07
CA TRP A 70 0.16 -3.79 8.77
C TRP A 70 -0.13 -3.94 10.25
N GLN A 71 0.89 -3.72 11.10
CA GLN A 71 0.79 -3.90 12.56
C GLN A 71 0.14 -5.24 12.95
N ASP A 72 0.69 -6.33 12.41
CA ASP A 72 0.19 -7.71 12.59
C ASP A 72 -1.24 -7.98 12.11
N THR A 73 -1.87 -7.01 11.42
CA THR A 73 -3.19 -7.16 10.84
C THR A 73 -3.09 -7.49 9.36
N ASP A 74 -3.58 -8.67 8.98
CA ASP A 74 -3.76 -9.05 7.58
C ASP A 74 -5.03 -8.39 7.01
N PHE A 75 -4.86 -7.45 6.08
CA PHE A 75 -5.97 -6.69 5.52
C PHE A 75 -6.87 -7.53 4.61
N GLN A 76 -6.33 -8.56 3.96
CA GLN A 76 -7.15 -9.48 3.18
C GLN A 76 -8.03 -10.31 4.12
N ALA A 77 -7.45 -10.88 5.18
CA ALA A 77 -8.20 -11.75 6.09
C ALA A 77 -9.26 -11.00 6.90
N VAL A 78 -8.97 -9.77 7.34
CA VAL A 78 -9.85 -8.98 8.22
C VAL A 78 -10.87 -8.16 7.44
N TYR A 79 -10.46 -7.56 6.31
CA TYR A 79 -11.29 -6.60 5.58
C TYR A 79 -11.66 -7.05 4.17
N GLY A 80 -11.12 -8.17 3.67
CA GLY A 80 -11.35 -8.63 2.30
C GLY A 80 -10.77 -7.68 1.24
N VAL A 81 -9.73 -6.92 1.60
CA VAL A 81 -9.11 -5.92 0.73
C VAL A 81 -7.75 -6.42 0.28
N LYS A 82 -7.49 -6.35 -1.03
CA LYS A 82 -6.17 -6.54 -1.63
C LYS A 82 -5.68 -5.22 -2.21
N PHE A 83 -4.38 -5.10 -2.49
CA PHE A 83 -3.80 -3.87 -3.00
C PHE A 83 -3.13 -4.12 -4.34
N ALA A 84 -3.50 -3.34 -5.35
CA ALA A 84 -2.73 -3.28 -6.60
C ALA A 84 -1.51 -2.38 -6.40
N VAL A 85 -0.35 -2.86 -6.80
CA VAL A 85 0.89 -2.07 -6.82
C VAL A 85 0.92 -1.26 -8.10
N LEU A 86 0.75 0.06 -8.00
CA LEU A 86 0.79 0.96 -9.14
C LEU A 86 2.22 1.41 -9.47
N ASP A 87 3.02 1.66 -8.43
CA ASP A 87 4.40 2.09 -8.58
C ASP A 87 5.22 1.73 -7.33
N CYS A 88 6.52 1.59 -7.52
CA CYS A 88 7.47 1.26 -6.47
C CYS A 88 8.81 1.94 -6.73
N VAL A 89 9.18 2.87 -5.86
CA VAL A 89 10.38 3.69 -6.00
C VAL A 89 11.30 3.51 -4.80
N VAL A 90 12.51 3.03 -5.04
CA VAL A 90 13.58 3.01 -4.04
C VAL A 90 14.14 4.42 -3.90
N THR A 91 14.02 4.99 -2.70
CA THR A 91 14.43 6.38 -2.43
C THR A 91 15.80 6.46 -1.78
N LYS A 92 16.11 5.50 -0.90
CA LYS A 92 17.35 5.51 -0.13
C LYS A 92 17.86 4.09 0.09
N SER A 93 19.16 3.94 0.05
CA SER A 93 19.84 2.74 0.54
C SER A 93 21.07 3.17 1.34
N ALA A 94 21.32 2.49 2.46
CA ALA A 94 22.46 2.81 3.30
C ALA A 94 22.90 1.60 4.13
N ARG A 95 24.16 1.65 4.55
CA ARG A 95 24.75 0.63 5.42
C ARG A 95 24.34 0.88 6.87
N VAL A 96 24.08 -0.19 7.62
CA VAL A 96 23.69 -0.12 9.04
C VAL A 96 24.85 -0.60 9.91
N SER A 97 25.31 0.25 10.82
CA SER A 97 26.45 -0.03 11.72
C SER A 97 26.06 -0.80 12.99
N VAL A 98 24.88 -0.53 13.55
CA VAL A 98 24.35 -1.18 14.77
C VAL A 98 22.92 -1.63 14.47
N ARG A 99 22.60 -2.88 14.82
CA ARG A 99 21.35 -3.54 14.39
C ARG A 99 20.57 -4.03 15.60
N ALA A 100 19.27 -3.79 15.58
CA ALA A 100 18.31 -4.45 16.45
C ALA A 100 17.00 -4.63 15.66
N GLY A 101 16.44 -5.85 15.64
CA GLY A 101 15.08 -6.10 15.15
C GLY A 101 14.85 -6.09 13.63
N GLY A 102 15.83 -6.54 12.82
CA GLY A 102 15.64 -6.71 11.36
C GLY A 102 14.92 -8.02 11.00
N ALA A 103 14.19 -8.04 9.88
CA ALA A 103 13.50 -9.23 9.39
C ALA A 103 14.47 -10.25 8.75
N VAL A 104 15.59 -9.77 8.20
CA VAL A 104 16.64 -10.58 7.58
C VAL A 104 17.80 -10.74 8.56
N ALA A 105 18.01 -11.97 9.04
CA ALA A 105 19.13 -12.30 9.91
C ALA A 105 20.48 -11.91 9.27
N GLY A 106 21.29 -11.13 9.97
CA GLY A 106 22.60 -10.71 9.48
C GLY A 106 22.59 -9.58 8.44
N SER A 107 21.50 -8.81 8.30
CA SER A 107 21.36 -7.67 7.39
C SER A 107 22.27 -6.47 7.66
N THR A 108 23.22 -6.17 6.77
CA THR A 108 24.22 -5.09 6.94
C THR A 108 23.81 -3.76 6.30
N ALA A 109 22.66 -3.71 5.63
CA ALA A 109 22.15 -2.54 4.93
C ALA A 109 20.61 -2.50 4.97
N TYR A 110 20.03 -1.36 4.63
CA TYR A 110 18.59 -1.20 4.45
C TYR A 110 18.27 -0.49 3.13
N VAL A 111 17.03 -0.64 2.71
CA VAL A 111 16.43 0.04 1.57
C VAL A 111 15.10 0.67 2.02
N GLU A 112 14.93 1.95 1.69
CA GLU A 112 13.69 2.68 1.86
C GLU A 112 12.95 2.72 0.52
N VAL A 113 11.70 2.28 0.54
CA VAL A 113 10.87 2.12 -0.65
C VAL A 113 9.58 2.87 -0.47
N ILE A 114 9.21 3.70 -1.44
CA ILE A 114 7.89 4.31 -1.54
C ILE A 114 7.04 3.45 -2.47
N TRP A 115 5.93 2.97 -1.94
CA TRP A 115 4.94 2.18 -2.64
C TRP A 115 3.75 3.07 -2.96
N THR A 116 3.30 3.08 -4.21
CA THR A 116 2.00 3.63 -4.58
C THR A 116 1.03 2.47 -4.72
N LEU A 117 0.07 2.38 -3.79
CA LEU A 117 -0.86 1.27 -3.69
C LEU A 117 -2.28 1.75 -3.93
N GLN A 118 -3.07 0.93 -4.62
CA GLN A 118 -4.51 1.15 -4.77
C GLN A 118 -5.28 -0.01 -4.15
N PRO A 119 -6.12 0.25 -3.14
CA PRO A 119 -6.95 -0.80 -2.56
C PRO A 119 -8.01 -1.26 -3.57
N MET A 120 -8.24 -2.57 -3.61
CA MET A 120 -9.19 -3.27 -4.46
C MET A 120 -10.06 -4.17 -3.61
N ILE A 121 -11.35 -4.20 -3.92
CA ILE A 121 -12.29 -5.15 -3.32
C ILE A 121 -12.31 -6.37 -4.20
N GLU A 122 -12.17 -7.55 -3.60
CA GLU A 122 -12.39 -8.81 -4.29
C GLU A 122 -13.86 -8.91 -4.69
N ALA A 123 -14.13 -9.08 -5.99
CA ALA A 123 -15.48 -9.31 -6.46
C ALA A 123 -16.00 -10.59 -5.79
N ALA A 124 -17.19 -10.52 -5.18
CA ALA A 124 -17.85 -11.71 -4.67
C ALA A 124 -18.02 -12.70 -5.85
N ALA A 125 -17.40 -13.88 -5.71
CA ALA A 125 -17.55 -14.98 -6.66
C ALA A 125 -18.99 -15.54 -6.63
#